data_AF-A0A846N1D8-F1
#
_entry.id   AF-A0A846N1D8-F1
#
_cell.length_a   1.000
_cell.length_b   1.000
_cell.length_c   1.000
_cell.angle_alpha   90.00
_cell.angle_beta   90.00
_cell.angle_gamma   90.00
#
_symmetry.space_group_name_H-M   'P 1'
#
loop_
_entity.id
_entity.type
_entity.pdbx_description
1 polymer ?
#
loop_
_entity_poly.entity_id
_entity_poly.type
_entity_poly.pdbx_seq_one_letter_code
_entity_poly.pdbx_strand_id
1 'polypeptide(L)'
;MPHTFILDEAKDPAFRLAGTALCEAFGHELKGTTFLSLWDWGARNAVALSLRFAKENASPVTIEGYCAYEDSTSSKIAIAIAPLRHMADTTRLIGAVEFLTRIPMHEQRVLSPLFLDAQGAAKFSPKPKAEDLSPANAWLNQLLHIGRGRPTNSREKF
;
A
#
# COMPACT_ATOMS: atom_id res chain seq x y z
N MET A 1 -11.01 -0.31 17.57
CA MET A 1 -10.52 0.30 16.31
C MET A 1 -11.43 -0.16 15.17
N PRO A 2 -12.31 0.70 14.64
CA PRO A 2 -13.42 0.27 13.77
C PRO A 2 -13.00 -0.06 12.32
N HIS A 3 -11.83 0.40 11.86
CA HIS A 3 -11.31 0.17 10.49
C HIS A 3 -10.06 -0.71 10.44
N THR A 4 -9.87 -1.57 11.46
CA THR A 4 -8.72 -2.50 11.55
C THR A 4 -9.14 -3.88 11.08
N PHE A 5 -8.21 -4.63 10.48
CA PHE A 5 -8.42 -6.00 10.02
C PHE A 5 -7.19 -6.88 10.24
N ILE A 6 -7.39 -8.19 10.17
CA ILE A 6 -6.33 -9.20 10.20
C ILE A 6 -6.53 -10.10 8.98
N LEU A 7 -5.46 -10.28 8.20
CA LEU A 7 -5.42 -11.25 7.10
C LEU A 7 -4.72 -12.55 7.56
N ASP A 8 -5.20 -13.67 7.05
CA ASP A 8 -4.64 -14.99 7.33
C ASP A 8 -3.38 -15.30 6.52
N GLU A 9 -2.71 -16.39 6.91
CA GLU A 9 -1.55 -16.93 6.24
C GLU A 9 -1.94 -17.66 4.96
N ALA A 10 -2.04 -16.93 3.85
CA ALA A 10 -2.25 -17.57 2.55
C ALA A 10 -1.44 -16.87 1.45
N LYS A 11 -1.32 -17.57 0.32
CA LYS A 11 -0.86 -16.99 -0.95
C LYS A 11 -1.81 -15.90 -1.44
N ASP A 12 -3.10 -16.05 -1.17
CA ASP A 12 -4.14 -15.02 -1.33
C ASP A 12 -4.72 -14.68 0.05
N PRO A 13 -4.20 -13.66 0.74
CA PRO A 13 -4.55 -13.39 2.13
C PRO A 13 -6.03 -13.03 2.29
N ALA A 14 -6.78 -13.89 2.99
CA ALA A 14 -8.18 -13.66 3.30
C ALA A 14 -8.36 -12.96 4.64
N PHE A 15 -9.42 -12.16 4.78
CA PHE A 15 -9.79 -11.57 6.06
C PHE A 15 -10.16 -12.66 7.07
N ARG A 16 -9.39 -12.74 8.15
CA ARG A 16 -9.78 -13.50 9.34
C ARG A 16 -10.71 -12.69 10.24
N LEU A 17 -10.45 -11.39 10.31
CA LEU A 17 -11.19 -10.42 11.12
C LEU A 17 -11.21 -9.08 10.39
N ALA A 18 -12.33 -8.38 10.45
CA ALA A 18 -12.46 -6.99 10.07
C ALA A 18 -13.32 -6.26 11.11
N GLY A 19 -12.97 -5.01 11.39
CA GLY A 19 -13.78 -4.14 12.25
C GLY A 19 -15.14 -3.88 11.62
N THR A 20 -16.16 -3.67 12.46
CA THR A 20 -17.56 -3.55 12.03
C THR A 20 -17.79 -2.41 11.07
N ALA A 21 -17.21 -1.23 11.29
CA ALA A 21 -17.36 -0.09 10.39
C ALA A 21 -16.71 -0.35 9.01
N LEU A 22 -15.67 -1.19 8.95
CA LEU A 22 -15.11 -1.63 7.68
C LEU A 22 -16.08 -2.55 6.94
N CYS A 23 -16.68 -3.53 7.63
CA CYS A 23 -17.71 -4.39 7.06
C CYS A 23 -18.93 -3.57 6.58
N GLU A 24 -19.37 -2.58 7.37
CA GLU A 24 -20.45 -1.66 7.01
C GLU A 24 -20.11 -0.85 5.74
N ALA A 25 -18.89 -0.34 5.62
CA ALA A 25 -18.45 0.37 4.42
C ALA A 25 -18.56 -0.52 3.17
N PHE A 26 -18.13 -1.78 3.24
CA PHE A 26 -18.25 -2.74 2.13
C PHE A 26 -19.64 -3.39 2.01
N GLY A 27 -20.56 -3.09 2.93
CA GLY A 27 -21.93 -3.59 2.95
C GLY A 27 -22.09 -5.10 3.20
N HIS A 28 -21.04 -5.79 3.66
CA HIS A 28 -21.09 -7.22 3.99
C HIS A 28 -19.97 -7.61 4.96
N GLU A 29 -20.10 -8.77 5.62
CA GLU A 29 -19.02 -9.32 6.44
C GLU A 29 -17.83 -9.71 5.56
N LEU A 30 -16.66 -9.13 5.85
CA LEU A 30 -15.45 -9.39 5.06
C LEU A 30 -14.77 -10.73 5.39
N LYS A 31 -15.12 -11.40 6.50
CA LYS A 31 -14.48 -12.63 6.94
C LYS A 31 -14.54 -13.70 5.84
N GLY A 32 -13.38 -14.25 5.48
CA GLY A 32 -13.24 -15.24 4.41
C GLY A 32 -13.12 -14.65 3.00
N THR A 33 -13.45 -13.38 2.80
CA THR A 33 -13.21 -12.67 1.54
C THR A 33 -11.71 -12.46 1.35
N THR A 34 -11.21 -12.57 0.12
CA THR A 34 -9.80 -12.35 -0.17
C THR A 34 -9.50 -10.85 -0.22
N PHE A 35 -8.38 -10.41 0.36
CA PHE A 35 -8.04 -8.99 0.34
C PHE A 35 -7.89 -8.47 -1.10
N LEU A 36 -7.36 -9.31 -1.99
CA LEU A 36 -7.18 -8.97 -3.41
C LEU A 36 -8.51 -8.84 -4.17
N SER A 37 -9.60 -9.50 -3.74
CA SER A 37 -10.89 -9.34 -4.41
C SER A 37 -11.49 -7.95 -4.24
N LEU A 38 -11.06 -7.19 -3.23
CA LEU A 38 -11.48 -5.80 -3.03
C LEU A 38 -10.89 -4.86 -4.06
N TRP A 39 -9.84 -5.26 -4.79
CA TRP A 39 -9.13 -4.41 -5.75
C TRP A 39 -9.53 -4.72 -7.19
N ASP A 40 -9.41 -3.70 -8.04
CA ASP A 40 -9.66 -3.83 -9.47
C ASP A 40 -8.61 -4.75 -10.11
N TRP A 41 -8.93 -5.31 -11.27
CA TRP A 41 -8.06 -6.29 -11.92
C TRP A 41 -6.64 -5.76 -12.17
N GLY A 42 -6.50 -4.49 -12.53
CA GLY A 42 -5.21 -3.84 -12.77
C GLY A 42 -4.41 -3.62 -11.48
N ALA A 43 -5.08 -3.37 -10.36
CA ALA A 43 -4.45 -3.14 -9.06
C ALA A 43 -3.97 -4.41 -8.35
N ARG A 44 -4.64 -5.56 -8.59
CA ARG A 44 -4.41 -6.80 -7.82
C ARG A 44 -2.95 -7.25 -7.76
N ASN A 45 -2.22 -7.20 -8.88
CA ASN A 45 -0.83 -7.65 -8.92
C ASN A 45 0.10 -6.77 -8.06
N ALA A 46 -0.04 -5.45 -8.18
CA ALA A 46 0.77 -4.51 -7.40
C ALA A 46 0.48 -4.61 -5.91
N VAL A 47 -0.80 -4.76 -5.52
CA VAL A 47 -1.20 -5.01 -4.13
C VAL A 47 -0.61 -6.32 -3.61
N ALA A 48 -0.71 -7.41 -4.38
CA ALA A 48 -0.14 -8.71 -4.01
C ALA A 48 1.38 -8.63 -3.77
N LEU A 49 2.10 -7.88 -4.62
CA LEU A 49 3.54 -7.63 -4.45
C LEU A 49 3.83 -6.84 -3.16
N SER A 50 3.03 -5.84 -2.81
CA SER A 50 3.17 -5.10 -1.54
C SER A 50 2.97 -6.02 -0.32
N LEU A 51 1.95 -6.89 -0.35
CA LEU A 51 1.72 -7.85 0.74
C LEU A 51 2.87 -8.86 0.86
N ARG A 52 3.35 -9.38 -0.27
CA ARG A 52 4.51 -10.28 -0.30
C ARG A 52 5.75 -9.61 0.26
N PHE A 53 6.03 -8.37 -0.16
CA PHE A 53 7.15 -7.59 0.37
C PHE A 53 7.05 -7.42 1.89
N ALA A 54 5.87 -7.07 2.40
CA ALA A 54 5.65 -6.91 3.83
C ALA A 54 5.95 -8.20 4.62
N LYS A 55 5.49 -9.35 4.09
CA LYS A 55 5.71 -10.66 4.71
C LYS A 55 7.18 -11.07 4.70
N GLU A 56 7.83 -11.01 3.54
CA GLU A 56 9.21 -11.48 3.33
C GLU A 56 10.24 -10.61 4.04
N ASN A 57 10.01 -9.29 4.11
CA ASN A 57 10.96 -8.34 4.71
C ASN A 57 10.61 -7.97 6.15
N ALA A 58 9.53 -8.52 6.71
CA ALA A 58 9.06 -8.16 8.05
C ALA A 58 8.81 -6.65 8.24
N SER A 59 8.47 -5.96 7.16
CA SER A 59 8.37 -4.50 7.12
C SER A 59 6.92 -4.09 6.91
N PRO A 60 6.43 -3.03 7.56
CA PRO A 60 5.15 -2.46 7.21
C PRO A 60 5.19 -1.89 5.78
N VAL A 61 4.01 -1.84 5.16
CA VAL A 61 3.76 -1.18 3.86
C VAL A 61 2.53 -0.31 3.97
N THR A 62 2.48 0.74 3.15
CA THR A 62 1.29 1.56 2.96
C THR A 62 0.84 1.45 1.51
N ILE A 63 -0.44 1.15 1.31
CA ILE A 63 -1.07 1.12 0.00
C ILE A 63 -2.04 2.30 -0.05
N GLU A 64 -1.85 3.20 -1.01
CA GLU A 64 -2.77 4.29 -1.28
C GLU A 64 -3.66 3.95 -2.47
N GLY A 65 -4.91 4.35 -2.39
CA GLY A 65 -5.89 4.04 -3.41
C GLY A 65 -7.13 4.92 -3.37
N TYR A 66 -8.12 4.53 -4.14
CA TYR A 66 -9.43 5.15 -4.18
C TYR A 66 -10.51 4.10 -3.96
N CYS A 67 -11.53 4.52 -3.25
CA CYS A 67 -12.73 3.78 -2.99
C CYS A 67 -13.88 4.46 -3.74
N ALA A 68 -14.57 3.73 -4.62
CA ALA A 68 -15.74 4.25 -5.32
C ALA A 68 -17.02 3.94 -4.54
N TYR A 69 -18.01 4.82 -4.61
CA TYR A 69 -19.31 4.66 -3.96
C TYR A 69 -20.45 4.59 -4.98
N GLU A 70 -21.63 4.18 -4.54
CA GLU A 70 -22.84 4.02 -5.37
C GLU A 70 -23.29 5.30 -6.07
N ASP A 71 -23.05 6.46 -5.47
CA ASP A 71 -23.40 7.77 -6.01
C ASP A 71 -22.36 8.32 -7.00
N SER A 72 -21.46 7.45 -7.51
CA SER A 72 -20.36 7.80 -8.41
C SER A 72 -19.31 8.75 -7.81
N THR A 73 -19.34 8.98 -6.50
CA THR A 73 -18.24 9.66 -5.81
C THR A 73 -17.11 8.70 -5.51
N SER A 74 -15.94 9.23 -5.19
CA SER A 74 -14.82 8.44 -4.68
C SER A 74 -14.11 9.12 -3.53
N SER A 75 -13.49 8.33 -2.67
CA SER A 75 -12.61 8.81 -1.60
C SER A 75 -11.24 8.20 -1.74
N LYS A 76 -10.21 9.03 -1.57
CA LYS A 76 -8.85 8.54 -1.36
C LYS A 76 -8.79 7.77 -0.05
N ILE A 77 -8.13 6.63 -0.08
CA ILE A 77 -7.87 5.77 1.06
C ILE A 77 -6.37 5.53 1.21
N ALA A 78 -5.94 5.30 2.45
CA ALA A 78 -4.63 4.76 2.77
C ALA A 78 -4.81 3.52 3.63
N ILE A 79 -4.07 2.46 3.31
CA ILE A 79 -4.10 1.21 4.05
C ILE A 79 -2.69 0.93 4.56
N ALA A 80 -2.51 1.02 5.86
CA ALA A 80 -1.28 0.59 6.52
C ALA A 80 -1.39 -0.90 6.84
N ILE A 81 -0.37 -1.68 6.48
CA ILE A 81 -0.32 -3.13 6.70
C ILE A 81 1.02 -3.48 7.34
N ALA A 82 0.99 -4.26 8.41
CA ALA A 82 2.17 -4.72 9.11
C ALA A 82 2.14 -6.25 9.30
N PRO A 83 3.30 -6.92 9.21
CA PRO A 83 3.42 -8.33 9.53
C PRO A 83 3.30 -8.58 11.04
N LEU A 84 2.50 -9.56 11.41
CA LEU A 84 2.49 -10.15 12.75
C LEU A 84 3.46 -11.34 12.72
N ARG A 85 4.64 -11.13 13.30
CA ARG A 85 5.68 -12.16 13.39
C ARG A 85 5.53 -12.94 14.70
N HIS A 86 5.50 -14.25 14.59
CA HIS A 86 5.54 -15.16 15.73
C HIS A 86 6.71 -16.13 15.53
N MET A 87 7.70 -16.09 16.43
CA MET A 87 8.82 -17.05 16.48
C MET A 87 9.47 -17.33 15.12
N ALA A 88 10.05 -16.29 14.50
CA ALA A 88 10.71 -16.27 13.18
C ALA A 88 9.80 -16.31 11.94
N ASP A 89 8.56 -16.78 12.03
CA ASP A 89 7.63 -16.82 10.89
C ASP A 89 6.62 -15.66 10.91
N THR A 90 6.37 -15.08 9.72
CA THR A 90 5.28 -14.10 9.53
C THR A 90 4.00 -14.85 9.22
N THR A 91 3.19 -15.09 10.24
CA THR A 91 1.96 -15.88 10.08
C THR A 91 0.77 -15.04 9.62
N ARG A 92 0.70 -13.76 9.98
CA ARG A 92 -0.48 -12.93 9.70
C ARG A 92 -0.09 -11.52 9.30
N LEU A 93 -1.03 -10.81 8.70
CA LEU A 93 -0.91 -9.37 8.48
C LEU A 93 -2.00 -8.67 9.29
N ILE A 94 -1.64 -7.61 10.01
CA ILE A 94 -2.61 -6.68 10.57
C ILE A 94 -2.65 -5.45 9.68
N GLY A 95 -3.83 -4.88 9.47
CA GLY A 95 -3.96 -3.66 8.70
C GLY A 95 -5.01 -2.72 9.25
N ALA A 96 -4.92 -1.45 8.84
CA ALA A 96 -5.88 -0.42 9.15
C ALA A 96 -6.16 0.41 7.89
N VAL A 97 -7.43 0.76 7.69
CA VAL A 97 -7.87 1.62 6.58
C VAL A 97 -8.16 3.03 7.13
N GLU A 98 -7.63 4.02 6.45
CA GLU A 98 -7.93 5.43 6.65
C GLU A 98 -8.60 6.00 5.39
N PHE A 99 -9.78 6.59 5.57
CA PHE A 99 -10.48 7.33 4.53
C PHE A 99 -10.03 8.79 4.60
N LEU A 100 -9.20 9.20 3.65
CA LEU A 100 -8.52 10.51 3.66
C LEU A 100 -9.41 11.66 3.16
N THR A 101 -10.49 11.33 2.45
CA THR A 101 -11.46 12.31 1.97
C THR A 101 -12.70 12.25 2.85
N ARG A 102 -13.03 13.36 3.52
CA ARG A 102 -14.12 13.42 4.50
C ARG A 102 -15.46 13.56 3.78
N ILE A 103 -16.02 12.46 3.30
CA ILE A 103 -17.43 12.37 2.91
C ILE A 103 -18.21 11.73 4.09
N PRO A 104 -19.40 12.21 4.46
CA PRO A 104 -20.18 11.59 5.54
C PRO A 104 -20.53 10.14 5.20
N MET A 105 -19.84 9.18 5.81
CA MET A 105 -19.97 7.72 5.58
C MET A 105 -21.38 7.15 5.82
N HIS A 106 -22.29 7.90 6.45
CA HIS A 106 -23.59 7.40 6.94
C HIS A 106 -24.56 6.86 5.88
N GLU A 107 -24.30 7.07 4.58
CA GLU A 107 -25.19 6.59 3.51
C GLU A 107 -24.45 5.99 2.29
N GLN A 108 -23.12 5.87 2.34
CA GLN A 108 -22.34 5.50 1.15
C GLN A 108 -21.72 4.12 1.27
N ARG A 109 -22.29 3.16 0.54
CA ARG A 109 -21.72 1.82 0.38
C ARG A 109 -20.59 1.86 -0.64
N VAL A 110 -19.45 1.28 -0.28
CA VAL A 110 -18.31 1.08 -1.18
C VAL A 110 -18.74 0.11 -2.28
N LEU A 111 -18.71 0.58 -3.51
CA LEU A 111 -18.75 -0.29 -4.67
C LEU A 111 -17.37 -0.93 -4.81
N SER A 112 -17.31 -2.25 -4.66
CA SER A 112 -16.14 -2.99 -5.11
C SER A 112 -15.99 -2.76 -6.63
N PRO A 113 -14.82 -2.38 -7.18
CA PRO A 113 -13.47 -2.48 -6.60
C PRO A 113 -12.77 -1.15 -6.19
N LEU A 114 -11.78 -1.27 -5.30
CA LEU A 114 -10.75 -0.26 -4.97
C LEU A 114 -9.73 -0.11 -6.11
N PHE A 115 -9.22 1.10 -6.29
CA PHE A 115 -8.21 1.46 -7.30
C PHE A 115 -6.89 1.86 -6.65
N LEU A 116 -5.75 1.56 -7.26
CA LEU A 116 -4.46 2.10 -6.79
C LEU A 116 -4.28 3.55 -7.21
N ASP A 117 -3.73 4.37 -6.31
CA ASP A 117 -3.21 5.68 -6.70
C ASP A 117 -1.94 5.47 -7.55
N ALA A 118 -1.96 5.94 -8.80
CA ALA A 118 -0.83 5.85 -9.74
C ALA A 118 0.46 6.47 -9.16
N GLN A 119 0.36 7.40 -8.21
CA GLN A 119 1.52 7.96 -7.51
C GLN A 119 2.00 7.09 -6.33
N GLY A 120 1.14 6.26 -5.75
CA GLY A 120 1.50 5.30 -4.69
C GLY A 120 2.37 4.16 -5.22
N ALA A 121 2.07 3.66 -6.41
CA ALA A 121 2.90 2.67 -7.11
C ALA A 121 4.31 3.20 -7.41
N ALA A 122 4.44 4.49 -7.74
CA ALA A 122 5.72 5.14 -8.02
C ALA A 122 6.56 5.48 -6.77
N LYS A 123 5.93 5.63 -5.59
CA LYS A 123 6.64 5.77 -4.30
C LYS A 123 7.18 4.43 -3.77
N PHE A 124 6.75 3.32 -4.35
CA PHE A 124 7.41 2.02 -4.22
C PHE A 124 8.43 1.84 -5.36
N SER A 125 9.58 2.49 -5.25
CA SER A 125 10.79 1.90 -5.82
C SER A 125 11.27 0.85 -4.83
N PRO A 126 11.24 -0.46 -5.15
CA PRO A 126 12.14 -1.36 -4.45
C PRO A 126 13.54 -0.78 -4.70
N LYS A 127 14.24 -0.36 -3.65
CA LYS A 127 15.68 -0.13 -3.79
C LYS A 127 16.23 -1.45 -4.34
N PRO A 128 16.75 -1.52 -5.57
CA PRO A 128 17.37 -2.75 -6.03
C PRO A 128 18.44 -3.10 -5.01
N LYS A 129 18.47 -4.37 -4.58
CA LYS A 129 19.57 -4.84 -3.75
C LYS A 129 20.85 -4.63 -4.55
N ALA A 130 21.95 -4.25 -3.89
CA ALA A 130 23.22 -3.97 -4.56
C ALA A 130 23.72 -5.14 -5.43
N GLU A 131 23.19 -6.35 -5.20
CA GLU A 131 23.47 -7.58 -5.94
C GLU A 131 22.76 -7.66 -7.31
N ASP A 132 21.75 -6.84 -7.59
CA ASP A 132 21.03 -6.81 -8.88
C ASP A 132 21.65 -5.82 -9.90
N LEU A 133 22.75 -5.14 -9.54
CA LEU A 133 23.51 -4.29 -10.46
C LEU A 133 24.36 -5.16 -11.40
N SER A 134 23.74 -5.64 -12.47
CA SER A 134 24.46 -6.18 -13.63
C SER A 134 25.46 -5.14 -14.17
N PRO A 135 26.65 -5.56 -14.67
CA PRO A 135 27.68 -4.67 -15.22
C PRO A 135 27.17 -3.68 -16.30
N ALA A 136 26.04 -3.97 -16.93
CA ALA A 136 25.42 -3.13 -17.96
C ALA A 136 24.88 -1.78 -17.45
N ASN A 137 24.66 -1.62 -16.13
CA ASN A 137 23.96 -0.47 -15.56
C ASN A 137 24.85 0.44 -14.69
N ALA A 138 26.18 0.28 -14.76
CA ALA A 138 27.15 1.03 -13.94
C ALA A 138 27.06 2.56 -14.08
N TRP A 139 26.57 3.06 -15.22
CA TRP A 139 26.40 4.49 -15.49
C TRP A 139 25.33 5.18 -14.59
N LEU A 140 24.43 4.41 -13.96
CA LEU A 140 23.39 4.96 -13.07
C LEU A 140 23.91 5.45 -11.71
N ASN A 141 25.05 4.92 -11.23
CA ASN A 141 25.66 5.38 -9.96
C ASN A 141 26.15 6.84 -10.03
N GLN A 142 26.52 7.29 -11.23
CA GLN A 142 27.05 8.64 -11.46
C GLN A 142 25.94 9.70 -11.40
N LEU A 143 24.68 9.35 -11.72
CA LEU A 143 23.54 10.26 -11.64
C LEU A 143 23.00 10.45 -10.21
N LEU A 144 23.21 9.49 -9.32
CA LEU A 144 22.75 9.55 -7.92
C LEU A 144 23.58 10.52 -7.05
N HIS A 145 24.77 10.93 -7.49
CA HIS A 145 25.66 11.82 -6.73
C HIS A 145 25.59 13.30 -7.16
N ILE A 146 24.84 13.65 -8.21
CA ILE A 146 24.85 15.01 -8.80
C ILE A 146 23.81 15.95 -8.13
N GLY A 147 23.01 15.45 -7.18
CA GLY A 147 21.83 16.17 -6.67
C GLY A 147 21.94 16.91 -5.33
N ARG A 148 23.13 17.19 -4.77
CA ARG A 148 23.25 17.97 -3.51
C ARG A 148 24.26 19.12 -3.62
N GLY A 149 23.75 20.29 -4.00
CA GLY A 149 24.43 21.58 -3.83
C GLY A 149 23.65 22.72 -4.49
N ARG A 150 22.89 23.51 -3.73
CA ARG A 150 22.43 24.85 -4.14
C ARG A 150 23.41 25.91 -3.62
N PRO A 151 23.43 27.12 -4.21
CA PRO A 151 24.65 27.88 -4.47
C PRO A 151 25.05 28.81 -3.33
N THR A 152 26.34 28.98 -3.11
CA THR A 152 26.90 30.13 -2.38
C THR A 152 27.69 31.00 -3.34
N ASN A 153 27.18 32.21 -3.52
CA ASN A 153 27.79 33.32 -4.23
C ASN A 153 29.12 33.71 -3.56
N SER A 154 30.19 33.86 -4.34
CA SER A 154 31.39 34.60 -3.94
C SER A 154 32.02 35.18 -5.20
N ARG A 155 31.65 36.43 -5.51
CA ARG A 155 32.55 37.37 -6.18
C ARG A 155 33.69 37.65 -5.22
N GLU A 156 34.94 37.49 -5.68
CA GLU A 156 35.96 38.54 -5.72
C GLU A 156 37.36 37.96 -6.02
N LYS A 157 38.13 38.78 -6.75
CA LYS A 157 39.56 38.69 -7.08
C LYS A 157 39.92 37.82 -8.29
N PHE A 158 39.99 38.44 -9.46
CA PHE A 158 41.24 38.96 -10.04
C PHE A 158 40.94 40.22 -10.85
#